data_AF-A0A382UVU2-F1
#
_entry.id   AF-A0A382UVU2-F1
#
_cell.length_a   1.000
_cell.length_b   1.000
_cell.length_c   1.000
_cell.angle_alpha   90.00
_cell.angle_beta   90.00
_cell.angle_gamma   90.00
#
_symmetry.space_group_name_H-M   'P 1'
#
loop_
_entity.id
_entity.type
_entity.pdbx_description
1 polymer ?
#
loop_
_entity_poly.entity_id
_entity_poly.type
_entity_poly.pdbx_seq_one_letter_code
_entity_poly.pdbx_strand_id
1 'polypeptide(L)'
;MTNDFIKAIEAEGITPPAEIIADGEWHRFDSDNSGKSNGVYILHSDEPQSGWFKCWKTGTENTWSRGYYETDPEKREQFQKLIKQRTQERTVKILELQKNAAIKASTEYQDAKPADPDHPYLKRKQIKPVKGLKQDPTTGDLIVPIYCKNGNIISRQTINKEGDKYFLKDGQTKGGYFDFGETTENIVICEGFATGASIFEATRYRVRCAFNCGNLKEVAIISREDYPKAHIIIAGDDDRKSEGNPGRTKAIEAAKSISTSFM
;
A
#
# COMPACT_ATOMS: atom_id res chain seq x y z
N MET A 1 4.55 -4.42 30.04
CA MET A 1 5.25 -4.12 28.78
C MET A 1 4.62 -4.87 27.62
N THR A 2 4.88 -6.17 27.44
CA THR A 2 4.33 -6.95 26.30
C THR A 2 2.80 -6.89 26.22
N ASN A 3 2.09 -7.05 27.35
CA ASN A 3 0.64 -6.91 27.40
C ASN A 3 0.13 -5.49 27.03
N ASP A 4 0.91 -4.44 27.35
CA ASP A 4 0.53 -3.06 26.99
C ASP A 4 0.79 -2.78 25.51
N PHE A 5 1.84 -3.38 24.96
CA PHE A 5 2.15 -3.31 23.53
C PHE A 5 1.11 -4.07 22.69
N ILE A 6 0.66 -5.25 23.15
CA ILE A 6 -0.46 -6.00 22.55
C ILE A 6 -1.71 -5.12 22.47
N LYS A 7 -2.08 -4.47 23.59
CA LYS A 7 -3.23 -3.55 23.62
C LYS A 7 -3.08 -2.38 22.64
N ALA A 8 -1.86 -1.88 22.43
CA ALA A 8 -1.60 -0.83 21.46
C ALA A 8 -1.82 -1.31 20.02
N ILE A 9 -1.45 -2.56 19.71
CA ILE A 9 -1.73 -3.19 18.42
C ILE A 9 -3.24 -3.38 18.22
N GLU A 10 -3.94 -3.91 19.23
CA GLU A 10 -5.39 -4.13 19.20
C GLU A 10 -6.18 -2.83 19.04
N ALA A 11 -5.73 -1.74 19.67
CA ALA A 11 -6.36 -0.42 19.57
C ALA A 11 -6.37 0.12 18.13
N GLU A 12 -5.44 -0.33 17.28
CA GLU A 12 -5.38 0.00 15.85
C GLU A 12 -6.20 -0.96 14.97
N GLY A 13 -7.00 -1.85 15.59
CA GLY A 13 -7.80 -2.86 14.90
C GLY A 13 -6.97 -3.98 14.27
N ILE A 14 -5.73 -4.16 14.73
CA ILE A 14 -4.83 -5.21 14.25
C ILE A 14 -4.90 -6.40 15.21
N THR A 15 -4.96 -7.61 14.66
CA THR A 15 -4.82 -8.84 15.45
C THR A 15 -3.37 -9.00 15.90
N PRO A 16 -3.05 -8.96 17.21
CA PRO A 16 -1.69 -9.12 17.70
C PRO A 16 -1.21 -10.58 17.58
N PRO A 17 0.10 -10.84 17.54
CA PRO A 17 0.63 -12.20 17.63
C PRO A 17 0.35 -12.81 19.01
N ALA A 18 0.26 -14.14 19.06
CA ALA A 18 0.06 -14.88 20.31
C ALA A 18 1.22 -14.70 21.30
N GLU A 19 2.44 -14.52 20.79
CA GLU A 19 3.64 -14.27 21.57
C GLU A 19 4.40 -13.05 21.03
N ILE A 20 4.86 -12.20 21.94
CA ILE A 20 5.68 -11.02 21.65
C ILE A 20 7.11 -11.26 22.12
N ILE A 21 8.06 -11.10 21.21
CA ILE A 21 9.49 -11.18 21.46
C ILE A 21 10.02 -9.73 21.52
N ALA A 22 10.61 -9.36 22.66
CA ALA A 22 11.09 -8.00 22.94
C ALA A 22 12.61 -7.87 22.78
N ASP A 23 13.15 -8.34 21.67
CA ASP A 23 14.59 -8.40 21.37
C ASP A 23 15.11 -7.22 20.52
N GLY A 24 14.22 -6.28 20.15
CA GLY A 24 14.57 -5.18 19.25
C GLY A 24 14.67 -5.57 17.77
N GLU A 25 14.27 -6.79 17.41
CA GLU A 25 14.31 -7.29 16.03
C GLU A 25 12.95 -7.26 15.34
N TRP A 26 12.96 -7.51 14.02
CA TRP A 26 11.76 -7.54 13.19
C TRP A 26 11.04 -8.89 13.29
N HIS A 27 9.82 -8.87 13.81
CA HIS A 27 8.97 -10.05 13.90
C HIS A 27 7.76 -9.91 13.00
N ARG A 28 7.55 -10.88 12.10
CA ARG A 28 6.38 -10.93 11.22
C ARG A 28 5.27 -11.71 11.88
N PHE A 29 4.03 -11.27 11.70
CA PHE A 29 2.85 -11.94 12.26
C PHE A 29 1.65 -11.80 11.33
N ASP A 30 0.63 -12.60 11.59
CA ASP A 30 -0.67 -12.50 10.95
C ASP A 30 -1.51 -11.43 11.64
N SER A 31 -1.74 -10.32 10.93
CA SER A 31 -2.38 -9.12 11.49
C SER A 31 -3.91 -9.14 11.40
N ASP A 32 -4.49 -10.16 10.76
CA ASP A 32 -5.93 -10.25 10.49
C ASP A 32 -6.50 -11.68 10.49
N ASN A 33 -5.78 -12.65 11.08
CA ASN A 33 -6.13 -14.08 11.09
C ASN A 33 -6.34 -14.67 9.68
N SER A 34 -5.66 -14.14 8.67
CA SER A 34 -5.78 -14.61 7.29
C SER A 34 -4.86 -15.79 6.95
N GLY A 35 -4.05 -16.24 7.92
CA GLY A 35 -2.95 -17.18 7.74
C GLY A 35 -1.72 -16.58 7.04
N LYS A 36 -1.68 -15.25 6.83
CA LYS A 36 -0.61 -14.58 6.07
C LYS A 36 0.16 -13.61 6.96
N SER A 37 1.49 -13.62 6.87
CA SER A 37 2.37 -12.73 7.65
C SER A 37 2.40 -11.30 7.10
N ASN A 38 1.26 -10.61 7.13
CA ASN A 38 1.03 -9.25 6.64
C ASN A 38 1.24 -8.16 7.71
N GLY A 39 1.58 -8.54 8.94
CA GLY A 39 2.04 -7.65 10.01
C GLY A 39 3.54 -7.72 10.24
N VAL A 40 4.10 -6.66 10.82
CA VAL A 40 5.46 -6.61 11.37
C VAL A 40 5.48 -5.79 12.66
N TYR A 41 6.29 -6.19 13.64
CA TYR A 41 6.58 -5.36 14.81
C TYR A 41 8.06 -5.43 15.21
N ILE A 42 8.45 -4.47 16.02
CA ILE A 42 9.72 -4.41 16.77
C ILE A 42 9.35 -3.98 18.19
N LEU A 43 9.93 -4.63 19.20
CA LEU A 43 9.78 -4.21 20.60
C LEU A 43 11.14 -4.25 21.29
N HIS A 44 11.56 -3.11 21.84
CA HIS A 44 12.76 -2.97 22.64
C HIS A 44 12.42 -3.08 24.13
N SER A 45 13.06 -4.02 24.84
CA SER A 45 12.85 -4.22 26.27
C SER A 45 13.63 -3.26 27.16
N ASP A 46 14.71 -2.67 26.65
CA ASP A 46 15.58 -1.72 27.33
C ASP A 46 14.96 -0.33 27.42
N GLU A 47 15.34 0.44 28.45
CA GLU A 47 14.77 1.77 28.70
C GLU A 47 15.31 2.83 27.70
N PRO A 48 14.43 3.66 27.10
CA PRO A 48 12.98 3.64 27.25
C PRO A 48 12.39 2.48 26.45
N GLN A 49 11.45 1.77 27.08
CA GLN A 49 10.75 0.69 26.39
C GLN A 49 9.97 1.30 25.24
N SER A 50 10.20 0.79 24.03
CA SER A 50 9.59 1.34 22.83
C SER A 50 9.36 0.26 21.80
N GLY A 51 8.25 0.36 21.09
CA GLY A 51 7.90 -0.54 20.01
C GLY A 51 7.34 0.21 18.81
N TRP A 52 7.29 -0.51 17.70
CA TRP A 52 6.69 -0.07 16.46
C TRP A 52 6.01 -1.27 15.81
N PHE A 53 4.87 -1.04 15.18
CA PHE A 53 4.19 -2.08 14.43
C PHE A 53 3.51 -1.52 13.19
N LYS A 54 3.31 -2.39 12.20
CA LYS A 54 2.71 -2.05 10.92
C LYS A 54 1.94 -3.23 10.33
N CYS A 55 0.75 -2.95 9.79
CA CYS A 55 0.00 -3.83 8.91
C CYS A 55 0.20 -3.38 7.46
N TRP A 56 0.78 -4.24 6.63
CA TRP A 56 1.02 -3.94 5.22
C TRP A 56 -0.26 -3.91 4.38
N LYS A 57 -1.30 -4.64 4.81
CA LYS A 57 -2.58 -4.75 4.10
C LYS A 57 -3.39 -3.46 4.21
N THR A 58 -3.55 -2.94 5.42
CA THR A 58 -4.33 -1.72 5.68
C THR A 58 -3.48 -0.44 5.57
N GLY A 59 -2.15 -0.57 5.66
CA GLY A 59 -1.23 0.55 5.76
C GLY A 59 -1.16 1.16 7.17
N THR A 60 -1.88 0.60 8.14
CA THR A 60 -1.87 1.05 9.54
C THR A 60 -0.48 0.87 10.14
N GLU A 61 0.03 1.89 10.81
CA GLU A 61 1.37 1.94 11.39
C GLU A 61 1.35 2.83 12.63
N ASN A 62 1.92 2.38 13.75
CA ASN A 62 2.01 3.19 14.96
C ASN A 62 3.26 2.85 15.78
N THR A 63 3.63 3.74 16.70
CA THR A 63 4.67 3.53 17.71
C THR A 63 4.06 3.48 19.09
N TRP A 64 4.68 2.70 19.96
CA TRP A 64 4.32 2.59 21.36
C TRP A 64 5.56 2.88 22.22
N SER A 65 5.37 3.50 23.38
CA SER A 65 6.44 3.66 24.35
C SER A 65 5.91 3.63 25.77
N ARG A 66 6.76 3.17 26.70
CA ARG A 66 6.51 3.19 28.14
C ARG A 66 7.71 3.82 28.83
N GLY A 67 7.44 4.74 29.75
CA GLY A 67 8.47 5.54 30.42
C GLY A 67 8.75 6.91 29.77
N TYR A 68 7.91 7.38 28.84
CA TYR A 68 8.08 8.70 28.20
C TYR A 68 7.97 9.89 29.19
N TYR A 69 7.37 9.67 30.36
CA TYR A 69 7.22 10.67 31.44
C TYR A 69 8.40 10.68 32.43
N GLU A 70 9.62 10.47 31.94
CA GLU A 70 10.83 10.65 32.76
C GLU A 70 11.00 12.12 33.12
N THR A 71 11.06 12.39 34.42
CA THR A 71 11.15 13.74 34.98
C THR A 71 12.59 14.25 35.07
N ASP A 72 13.57 13.34 35.05
CA ASP A 72 14.99 13.68 35.00
C ASP A 72 15.35 14.24 33.59
N PRO A 73 15.81 15.51 33.50
CA PRO A 73 16.18 16.13 32.23
C PRO A 73 17.25 15.36 31.44
N GLU A 74 18.24 14.77 32.12
CA GLU A 74 19.36 14.10 31.45
C GLU A 74 18.91 12.77 30.84
N LYS A 75 18.19 11.95 31.62
CA LYS A 75 17.61 10.69 31.12
C LYS A 75 16.61 10.94 30.00
N ARG A 76 15.80 12.00 30.10
CA ARG A 76 14.87 12.39 29.04
C ARG A 76 15.59 12.69 27.73
N GLU A 77 16.71 13.41 27.77
CA GLU A 77 17.51 13.67 26.57
C GLU A 77 18.11 12.37 25.99
N GLN A 78 18.64 11.49 26.85
CA GLN A 78 19.15 10.18 26.42
C GLN A 78 18.06 9.33 25.75
N PHE A 79 16.86 9.28 26.33
CA PHE A 79 15.71 8.55 25.79
C PHE A 79 15.26 9.10 24.44
N GLN A 80 15.22 10.43 24.28
CA GLN A 80 14.91 11.06 23.00
C GLN A 80 15.95 10.72 21.92
N LYS A 81 17.24 10.73 22.26
CA LYS A 81 18.31 10.32 21.34
C LYS A 81 18.15 8.86 20.90
N LEU A 82 17.88 7.95 21.84
CA LEU A 82 17.73 6.53 21.55
C LEU A 82 16.49 6.22 20.69
N ILE A 83 15.34 6.83 20.97
CA ILE A 83 14.12 6.67 20.15
C ILE A 83 14.34 7.20 18.73
N LYS A 84 15.05 8.34 18.60
CA LYS A 84 15.41 8.91 17.30
C LYS A 84 16.31 7.97 16.52
N GLN A 85 17.32 7.38 17.16
CA GLN A 85 18.20 6.39 16.55
C GLN A 85 17.43 5.16 16.07
N ARG A 86 16.61 4.54 16.92
CA ARG A 86 15.78 3.37 16.55
C ARG A 86 14.83 3.66 15.39
N THR A 87 14.24 4.86 15.37
CA THR A 87 13.39 5.32 14.26
C THR A 87 14.19 5.47 12.97
N GLN A 88 15.41 5.99 13.04
CA GLN A 88 16.30 6.14 11.88
C GLN A 88 16.75 4.78 11.34
N GLU A 89 17.19 3.86 12.21
CA GLU A 89 17.56 2.48 11.83
C GLU A 89 16.41 1.74 11.15
N ARG A 90 15.20 1.83 11.73
CA ARG A 90 13.98 1.26 11.14
C ARG A 90 13.70 1.86 9.76
N THR A 91 13.80 3.18 9.62
CA THR A 91 13.53 3.87 8.36
C THR A 91 14.53 3.44 7.29
N VAL A 92 15.82 3.36 7.63
CA VAL A 92 16.87 2.87 6.71
C VAL A 92 16.56 1.44 6.26
N LYS A 93 16.22 0.54 7.18
CA LYS A 93 15.89 -0.86 6.87
C LYS A 93 14.66 -0.98 5.95
N ILE A 94 13.61 -0.18 6.20
CA ILE A 94 12.42 -0.13 5.32
C ILE A 94 12.81 0.34 3.91
N LEU A 95 13.60 1.42 3.81
CA LEU A 95 14.01 1.98 2.53
C LEU A 95 14.88 1.01 1.73
N GLU A 96 15.78 0.27 2.40
CA GLU A 96 16.60 -0.76 1.76
C GLU A 96 15.75 -1.90 1.19
N LEU A 97 14.80 -2.42 1.98
CA LEU A 97 13.88 -3.46 1.53
C LEU A 97 13.03 -3.00 0.35
N GLN A 98 12.49 -1.77 0.42
CA GLN A 98 11.71 -1.18 -0.67
C GLN A 98 12.55 -0.97 -1.94
N LYS A 99 13.81 -0.54 -1.79
CA LYS A 99 14.75 -0.40 -2.91
C LYS A 99 14.98 -1.74 -3.60
N ASN A 100 15.23 -2.81 -2.83
CA ASN A 100 15.43 -4.15 -3.37
C ASN A 100 14.16 -4.66 -4.07
N ALA A 101 12.97 -4.41 -3.50
CA ALA A 101 11.70 -4.73 -4.13
C ALA A 101 11.48 -3.95 -5.43
N ALA A 102 11.81 -2.66 -5.48
CA ALA A 102 11.71 -1.84 -6.68
C ALA A 102 12.63 -2.33 -7.81
N ILE A 103 13.88 -2.70 -7.48
CA ILE A 103 14.82 -3.31 -8.43
C ILE A 103 14.23 -4.61 -8.99
N LYS A 104 13.79 -5.51 -8.11
CA LYS A 104 13.18 -6.79 -8.51
C LYS A 104 11.96 -6.59 -9.40
N ALA A 105 11.04 -5.71 -9.02
CA ALA A 105 9.85 -5.40 -9.82
C ALA A 105 10.22 -4.84 -11.20
N SER A 106 11.24 -3.99 -11.28
CA SER A 106 11.71 -3.42 -12.54
C SER A 106 12.30 -4.48 -13.46
N THR A 107 13.15 -5.38 -12.92
CA THR A 107 13.73 -6.50 -13.66
C THR A 107 12.66 -7.43 -14.21
N GLU A 108 11.76 -7.92 -13.35
CA GLU A 108 10.67 -8.81 -13.75
C GLU A 108 9.76 -8.14 -14.79
N TYR A 109 9.48 -6.84 -14.65
CA TYR A 109 8.69 -6.11 -15.63
C TYR A 109 9.44 -5.92 -16.96
N GLN A 110 10.76 -5.73 -16.95
CA GLN A 110 11.56 -5.59 -18.17
C GLN A 110 11.56 -6.89 -18.99
N ASP A 111 11.73 -8.03 -18.32
CA ASP A 111 11.77 -9.36 -18.94
C ASP A 111 10.38 -9.87 -19.38
N ALA A 112 9.32 -9.25 -18.84
CA ALA A 112 7.95 -9.61 -19.15
C ALA A 112 7.50 -9.21 -20.56
N LYS A 113 6.57 -10.00 -21.09
CA LYS A 113 5.99 -9.83 -22.43
C LYS A 113 4.69 -9.03 -22.36
N PRO A 114 4.18 -8.49 -23.48
CA PRO A 114 2.82 -7.95 -23.53
C PRO A 114 1.81 -8.98 -23.02
N ALA A 115 0.81 -8.52 -22.27
CA ALA A 115 -0.23 -9.42 -21.75
C ALA A 115 -1.07 -10.04 -22.88
N ASP A 116 -1.27 -11.35 -22.80
CA ASP A 116 -2.11 -12.10 -23.72
C ASP A 116 -3.59 -11.69 -23.56
N PRO A 117 -4.28 -11.21 -24.62
CA PRO A 117 -5.71 -10.93 -24.58
C PRO A 117 -6.58 -12.13 -24.16
N ASP A 118 -6.09 -13.36 -24.34
CA ASP A 118 -6.77 -14.59 -23.93
C ASP A 118 -6.39 -15.07 -22.53
N HIS A 119 -5.63 -14.29 -21.76
CA HIS A 119 -5.34 -14.62 -20.36
C HIS A 119 -6.64 -14.88 -19.57
N PRO A 120 -6.78 -16.01 -18.84
CA PRO A 120 -8.06 -16.42 -18.24
C PRO A 120 -8.73 -15.38 -17.34
N TYR A 121 -7.93 -14.63 -16.57
CA TYR A 121 -8.45 -13.54 -15.74
C TYR A 121 -9.09 -12.41 -16.56
N LEU A 122 -8.47 -12.00 -17.68
CA LEU A 122 -8.98 -10.91 -18.53
C LEU A 122 -10.29 -11.32 -19.19
N LYS A 123 -10.38 -12.55 -19.69
CA LYS A 123 -11.62 -13.13 -20.25
C LYS A 123 -12.74 -13.19 -19.22
N ARG A 124 -12.44 -13.69 -18.01
CA ARG A 124 -13.42 -13.76 -16.91
C ARG A 124 -13.90 -12.38 -16.46
N LYS A 125 -13.00 -11.38 -16.46
CA LYS A 125 -13.33 -9.98 -16.14
C LYS A 125 -13.92 -9.21 -17.32
N GLN A 126 -13.95 -9.79 -18.52
CA GLN A 126 -14.43 -9.16 -19.74
C GLN A 126 -13.72 -7.83 -20.05
N ILE A 127 -12.40 -7.79 -19.84
CA ILE A 127 -11.55 -6.61 -20.10
C ILE A 127 -10.43 -6.97 -21.07
N LYS A 128 -9.97 -6.01 -21.85
CA LYS A 128 -8.81 -6.13 -22.74
C LYS A 128 -7.53 -5.71 -22.01
N PRO A 129 -6.35 -6.20 -22.45
CA PRO A 129 -5.08 -5.64 -22.01
C PRO A 129 -5.02 -4.13 -22.29
N VAL A 130 -4.51 -3.38 -21.31
CA VAL A 130 -4.21 -1.94 -21.45
C VAL A 130 -2.71 -1.72 -21.60
N LYS A 131 -2.32 -0.54 -22.10
CA LYS A 131 -0.90 -0.17 -22.23
C LYS A 131 -0.21 -0.27 -20.85
N GLY A 132 0.95 -0.94 -20.83
CA GLY A 132 1.72 -1.15 -19.61
C GLY A 132 1.33 -2.40 -18.79
N LEU A 133 0.24 -3.09 -19.14
CA LEU A 133 -0.02 -4.42 -18.60
C LEU A 133 0.92 -5.43 -19.27
N LYS A 134 1.65 -6.19 -18.47
CA LYS A 134 2.56 -7.23 -18.94
C LYS A 134 2.18 -8.60 -18.38
N GLN A 135 2.87 -9.62 -18.85
CA GLN A 135 2.71 -11.00 -18.39
C GLN A 135 4.07 -11.68 -18.23
N ASP A 136 4.23 -12.34 -17.09
CA ASP A 136 5.39 -13.15 -16.77
C ASP A 136 5.49 -14.33 -17.76
N PRO A 137 6.61 -14.49 -18.47
CA PRO A 137 6.75 -15.54 -19.49
C PRO A 137 6.92 -16.94 -18.89
N THR A 138 7.21 -17.06 -17.60
CA THR A 138 7.44 -18.32 -16.89
C THR A 138 6.19 -18.78 -16.16
N THR A 139 5.56 -17.92 -15.35
CA THR A 139 4.36 -18.29 -14.59
C THR A 139 3.07 -18.09 -15.38
N GLY A 140 3.10 -17.19 -16.37
CA GLY A 140 1.91 -16.75 -17.08
C GLY A 140 1.08 -15.72 -16.32
N ASP A 141 1.49 -15.29 -15.12
CA ASP A 141 0.77 -14.30 -14.33
C ASP A 141 0.85 -12.92 -14.99
N LEU A 142 -0.23 -12.15 -14.90
CA LEU A 142 -0.20 -10.74 -15.29
C LEU A 142 0.65 -9.96 -14.29
N ILE A 143 1.43 -9.00 -14.78
CA ILE A 143 2.21 -8.05 -13.99
C ILE A 143 1.63 -6.66 -14.21
N VAL A 144 1.09 -6.08 -13.13
CA VAL A 144 0.66 -4.69 -13.05
C VAL A 144 1.76 -3.90 -12.33
N PRO A 145 2.55 -3.07 -13.03
CA PRO A 145 3.60 -2.27 -12.40
C PRO A 145 3.00 -1.18 -11.50
N ILE A 146 3.68 -0.87 -10.41
CA ILE A 146 3.34 0.24 -9.51
C ILE A 146 4.37 1.33 -9.72
N TYR A 147 3.97 2.44 -10.33
CA TYR A 147 4.81 3.60 -10.57
C TYR A 147 4.69 4.61 -9.44
N CYS A 148 5.79 5.28 -9.11
CA CYS A 148 5.74 6.52 -8.34
C CYS A 148 5.52 7.74 -9.26
N LYS A 149 5.30 8.92 -8.66
CA LYS A 149 5.12 10.20 -9.37
C LYS A 149 6.21 10.49 -10.41
N ASN A 150 7.43 10.03 -10.19
CA ASN A 150 8.56 10.29 -11.09
C ASN A 150 8.62 9.30 -12.27
N GLY A 151 7.66 8.39 -12.40
CA GLY A 151 7.60 7.39 -13.48
C GLY A 151 8.44 6.13 -13.24
N ASN A 152 9.13 6.02 -12.10
CA ASN A 152 9.90 4.83 -11.75
C ASN A 152 9.00 3.73 -11.16
N ILE A 153 9.28 2.46 -11.48
CA ILE A 153 8.64 1.31 -10.84
C ILE A 153 9.16 1.19 -9.41
N ILE A 154 8.25 1.22 -8.43
CA ILE A 154 8.56 1.06 -7.00
C ILE A 154 8.10 -0.29 -6.44
N SER A 155 7.21 -0.99 -7.15
CA SER A 155 6.70 -2.32 -6.81
C SER A 155 5.90 -2.89 -7.99
N ARG A 156 5.26 -4.05 -7.79
CA ARG A 156 4.28 -4.63 -8.71
C ARG A 156 3.16 -5.35 -7.96
N GLN A 157 2.04 -5.54 -8.64
CA GLN A 157 1.03 -6.54 -8.29
C GLN A 157 0.99 -7.61 -9.39
N THR A 158 1.04 -8.89 -9.03
CA THR A 158 0.73 -9.99 -9.95
C THR A 158 -0.71 -10.43 -9.84
N ILE A 159 -1.26 -10.95 -10.93
CA ILE A 159 -2.59 -11.56 -11.00
C ILE A 159 -2.49 -12.90 -11.71
N ASN A 160 -2.79 -14.00 -11.01
CA ASN A 160 -2.76 -15.33 -11.61
C ASN A 160 -4.01 -15.64 -12.45
N LYS A 161 -4.05 -16.81 -13.08
CA LYS A 161 -5.19 -17.25 -13.90
C LYS A 161 -6.50 -17.40 -13.10
N GLU A 162 -6.41 -17.77 -11.83
CA GLU A 162 -7.53 -17.83 -10.86
C GLU A 162 -8.02 -16.43 -10.45
N GLY A 163 -7.22 -15.40 -10.67
CA GLY A 163 -7.52 -14.00 -10.33
C GLY A 163 -7.09 -13.59 -8.93
N ASP A 164 -6.31 -14.41 -8.24
CA ASP A 164 -5.64 -14.04 -7.01
C ASP A 164 -4.60 -12.98 -7.30
N LYS A 165 -4.52 -11.99 -6.41
CA LYS A 165 -3.66 -10.84 -6.56
C LYS A 165 -2.61 -10.81 -5.47
N TYR A 166 -1.36 -10.58 -5.84
CA TYR A 166 -0.24 -10.57 -4.91
C TYR A 166 0.62 -9.34 -5.11
N PHE A 167 0.82 -8.55 -4.05
CA PHE A 167 1.84 -7.50 -4.06
C PHE A 167 3.22 -8.12 -3.87
N LEU A 168 4.23 -7.49 -4.48
CA LEU A 168 5.61 -7.86 -4.23
C LEU A 168 5.94 -7.64 -2.74
N LYS A 169 6.49 -8.68 -2.11
CA LYS A 169 6.94 -8.63 -0.72
C LYS A 169 7.88 -7.45 -0.51
N ASP A 170 7.64 -6.70 0.57
CA ASP A 170 8.39 -5.51 0.99
C ASP A 170 8.35 -4.32 -0.02
N GLY A 171 7.58 -4.45 -1.10
CA GLY A 171 7.38 -3.40 -2.08
C GLY A 171 6.47 -2.28 -1.58
N GLN A 172 6.77 -1.05 -2.00
CA GLN A 172 5.96 0.12 -1.67
C GLN A 172 4.69 0.18 -2.54
N THR A 173 3.54 0.42 -1.91
CA THR A 173 2.27 0.73 -2.60
C THR A 173 1.80 2.16 -2.36
N LYS A 174 2.06 2.71 -1.16
CA LYS A 174 1.66 4.07 -0.79
C LYS A 174 2.27 5.12 -1.75
N GLY A 175 1.42 5.98 -2.30
CA GLY A 175 1.76 6.97 -3.32
C GLY A 175 2.06 6.38 -4.71
N GLY A 176 1.99 5.05 -4.85
CA GLY A 176 2.17 4.34 -6.10
C GLY A 176 0.86 4.09 -6.84
N TYR A 177 0.90 4.05 -8.16
CA TYR A 177 -0.27 3.80 -8.99
C TYR A 177 0.09 3.14 -10.32
N PHE A 178 -0.89 2.51 -10.96
CA PHE A 178 -0.80 2.11 -12.37
C PHE A 178 -1.59 3.10 -13.23
N ASP A 179 -0.91 3.77 -14.16
CA ASP A 179 -1.46 4.84 -15.02
C ASP A 179 -1.60 4.35 -16.46
N PHE A 180 -2.77 4.56 -17.06
CA PHE A 180 -3.01 4.29 -18.47
C PHE A 180 -4.09 5.22 -19.04
N GLY A 181 -4.08 5.40 -20.36
CA GLY A 181 -4.86 6.41 -21.06
C GLY A 181 -4.07 7.70 -21.29
N GLU A 182 -4.49 8.48 -22.29
CA GLU A 182 -3.66 9.57 -22.83
C GLU A 182 -4.16 10.95 -22.43
N THR A 183 -5.46 11.11 -22.18
CA THR A 183 -6.05 12.41 -21.83
C THR A 183 -5.48 12.96 -20.51
N THR A 184 -5.45 14.28 -20.42
CA THR A 184 -5.04 15.04 -19.23
C THR A 184 -6.22 15.83 -18.64
N GLU A 185 -7.37 15.82 -19.31
CA GLU A 185 -8.55 16.60 -18.92
C GLU A 185 -9.45 15.83 -17.96
N ASN A 186 -9.66 14.53 -18.22
CA ASN A 186 -10.52 13.67 -17.40
C ASN A 186 -9.71 12.50 -16.85
N ILE A 187 -9.63 12.42 -15.53
CA ILE A 187 -8.84 11.42 -14.82
C ILE A 187 -9.72 10.70 -13.82
N VAL A 188 -9.74 9.37 -13.89
CA VAL A 188 -10.45 8.53 -12.92
C VAL A 188 -9.43 7.80 -12.05
N ILE A 189 -9.62 7.87 -10.74
CA ILE A 189 -8.80 7.15 -9.76
C ILE A 189 -9.67 6.06 -9.16
N CYS A 190 -9.23 4.81 -9.24
CA CYS A 190 -9.95 3.67 -8.70
C CYS A 190 -9.05 2.76 -7.88
N GLU A 191 -9.61 1.79 -7.15
CA GLU A 191 -8.83 0.87 -6.34
C GLU A 191 -8.17 -0.21 -7.21
N GLY A 192 -8.96 -1.01 -7.92
CA GLY A 192 -8.48 -2.21 -8.61
C GLY A 192 -8.19 -2.03 -10.10
N PHE A 193 -7.23 -2.83 -10.61
CA PHE A 193 -6.92 -2.88 -12.04
C PHE A 193 -8.13 -3.21 -12.95
N ALA A 194 -8.93 -4.23 -12.59
CA ALA A 194 -10.07 -4.61 -13.44
C ALA A 194 -11.13 -3.49 -13.53
N THR A 195 -11.48 -2.87 -12.40
CA THR A 195 -12.37 -1.71 -12.35
C THR A 195 -11.83 -0.58 -13.24
N GLY A 196 -10.54 -0.27 -13.12
CA GLY A 196 -9.89 0.75 -13.93
C GLY A 196 -9.91 0.44 -15.43
N ALA A 197 -9.63 -0.80 -15.82
CA ALA A 197 -9.68 -1.23 -17.21
C ALA A 197 -11.10 -1.09 -17.79
N SER A 198 -12.14 -1.48 -17.04
CA SER A 198 -13.54 -1.31 -17.45
C SER A 198 -13.93 0.16 -17.62
N ILE A 199 -13.50 1.03 -16.68
CA ILE A 199 -13.72 2.48 -16.78
C ILE A 199 -13.05 3.04 -18.04
N PHE A 200 -11.80 2.66 -18.30
CA PHE A 200 -11.08 3.09 -19.50
C PHE A 200 -11.77 2.63 -20.78
N GLU A 201 -12.27 1.39 -20.85
CA GLU A 201 -12.98 0.90 -22.03
C GLU A 201 -14.27 1.67 -22.31
N ALA A 202 -15.01 2.03 -21.25
CA ALA A 202 -16.26 2.76 -21.35
C ALA A 202 -16.09 4.26 -21.66
N THR A 203 -15.03 4.90 -21.14
CA THR A 203 -14.91 6.37 -21.14
C THR A 203 -13.73 6.90 -21.95
N ARG A 204 -12.68 6.09 -22.13
CA ARG A 204 -11.36 6.50 -22.65
C ARG A 204 -10.67 7.59 -21.82
N TYR A 205 -11.14 7.84 -20.59
CA TYR A 205 -10.47 8.73 -19.65
C TYR A 205 -9.14 8.13 -19.18
N ARG A 206 -8.20 8.97 -18.73
CA ARG A 206 -6.99 8.46 -18.08
C ARG A 206 -7.40 7.83 -16.75
N VAL A 207 -6.82 6.68 -16.44
CA VAL A 207 -7.11 5.93 -15.22
C VAL A 207 -5.85 5.72 -14.40
N ARG A 208 -5.95 5.96 -13.10
CA ARG A 208 -4.92 5.63 -12.11
C ARG A 208 -5.46 4.63 -11.08
N CYS A 209 -4.93 3.41 -11.09
CA CYS A 209 -5.29 2.39 -10.10
C CYS A 209 -4.43 2.57 -8.84
N ALA A 210 -5.05 2.85 -7.70
CA ALA A 210 -4.42 3.07 -6.40
C ALA A 210 -4.17 1.79 -5.60
N PHE A 211 -4.66 0.64 -6.07
CA PHE A 211 -4.48 -0.71 -5.52
C PHE A 211 -5.19 -1.02 -4.20
N ASN A 212 -5.53 -0.02 -3.39
CA ASN A 212 -6.35 -0.15 -2.19
C ASN A 212 -6.97 1.20 -1.81
N CYS A 213 -8.09 1.16 -1.07
CA CYS A 213 -8.81 2.35 -0.59
C CYS A 213 -7.93 3.32 0.24
N GLY A 214 -6.99 2.80 1.03
CA GLY A 214 -6.09 3.61 1.86
C GLY A 214 -5.13 4.49 1.05
N ASN A 215 -4.87 4.13 -0.21
CA ASN A 215 -3.97 4.86 -1.11
C ASN A 215 -4.70 5.86 -2.02
N LEU A 216 -6.04 5.84 -2.08
CA LEU A 216 -6.83 6.73 -2.95
C LEU A 216 -6.49 8.20 -2.72
N LYS A 217 -6.37 8.63 -1.46
CA LYS A 217 -6.05 10.02 -1.10
C LYS A 217 -4.67 10.46 -1.61
N GLU A 218 -3.65 9.63 -1.43
CA GLU A 218 -2.29 9.95 -1.88
C GLU A 218 -2.23 10.06 -3.40
N VAL A 219 -2.86 9.13 -4.13
CA VAL A 219 -2.95 9.16 -5.59
C VAL A 219 -3.77 10.35 -6.08
N ALA A 220 -4.83 10.74 -5.36
CA ALA A 220 -5.64 11.93 -5.68
C ALA A 220 -4.81 13.22 -5.58
N ILE A 221 -4.06 13.39 -4.49
CA ILE A 221 -3.16 14.54 -4.30
C ILE A 221 -2.12 14.59 -5.41
N ILE A 222 -1.42 13.48 -5.67
CA ILE A 222 -0.42 13.39 -6.74
C ILE A 222 -1.03 13.74 -8.11
N SER A 223 -2.25 13.26 -8.38
CA SER A 223 -2.93 13.53 -9.66
C SER A 223 -3.36 14.99 -9.81
N ARG A 224 -3.77 15.65 -8.73
CA ARG A 224 -4.08 17.09 -8.76
C ARG A 224 -2.80 17.92 -8.96
N GLU A 225 -1.68 17.51 -8.40
CA GLU A 225 -0.39 18.17 -8.64
C GLU A 225 0.09 18.00 -10.08
N ASP A 226 0.00 16.78 -10.63
CA ASP A 226 0.38 16.50 -12.03
C ASP A 226 -0.54 17.19 -13.04
N TYR A 227 -1.84 17.29 -12.70
CA TYR A 227 -2.88 17.86 -13.57
C TYR A 227 -3.77 18.87 -12.81
N PRO A 228 -3.27 20.10 -12.56
CA PRO A 228 -3.98 21.10 -11.74
C PRO A 228 -5.38 21.46 -12.22
N LYS A 229 -5.66 21.33 -13.52
CA LYS A 229 -6.95 21.68 -14.14
C LYS A 229 -7.82 20.49 -14.51
N ALA A 230 -7.37 19.25 -14.28
CA ALA A 230 -8.14 18.07 -14.65
C ALA A 230 -9.43 17.97 -13.84
N HIS A 231 -10.48 17.46 -14.47
CA HIS A 231 -11.63 16.90 -13.80
C HIS A 231 -11.25 15.51 -13.28
N ILE A 232 -11.09 15.40 -11.96
CA ILE A 232 -10.67 14.17 -11.29
C ILE A 232 -11.89 13.54 -10.62
N ILE A 233 -12.14 12.27 -10.96
CA ILE A 233 -13.23 11.45 -10.42
C ILE A 233 -12.61 10.35 -9.57
N ILE A 234 -13.08 10.18 -8.34
CA ILE A 234 -12.67 9.07 -7.47
C ILE A 234 -13.74 7.98 -7.52
N ALA A 235 -13.44 6.86 -8.17
CA ALA A 235 -14.29 5.67 -8.24
C ALA A 235 -13.88 4.67 -7.16
N GLY A 236 -14.47 4.80 -5.96
CA GLY A 236 -14.31 3.82 -4.88
C GLY A 236 -15.16 2.57 -5.13
N ASP A 237 -14.69 1.41 -4.68
CA ASP A 237 -15.50 0.19 -4.75
C ASP A 237 -16.70 0.31 -3.78
N ASP A 238 -17.92 -0.05 -4.23
CA ASP A 238 -19.13 -0.04 -3.41
C ASP A 238 -19.24 -1.34 -2.60
N ASP A 239 -18.35 -1.48 -1.62
CA ASP A 239 -18.24 -2.64 -0.74
C ASP A 239 -19.36 -2.64 0.32
N ARG A 240 -20.62 -2.72 -0.13
CA ARG A 240 -21.82 -2.74 0.74
C ARG A 240 -21.85 -3.89 1.75
N LYS A 241 -21.03 -4.92 1.55
CA LYS A 241 -20.93 -6.10 2.43
C LYS A 241 -19.90 -5.93 3.55
N SER A 242 -19.07 -4.90 3.51
CA SER A 242 -18.06 -4.60 4.52
C SER A 242 -18.64 -3.60 5.52
N GLU A 243 -18.55 -3.89 6.82
CA GLU A 243 -18.99 -2.97 7.87
C GLU A 243 -18.31 -1.59 7.69
N GLY A 244 -19.10 -0.52 7.61
CA GLY A 244 -18.61 0.85 7.40
C GLY A 244 -18.30 1.27 5.95
N ASN A 245 -18.42 0.39 4.94
CA ASN A 245 -18.11 0.67 3.52
C ASN A 245 -16.82 1.51 3.35
N PRO A 246 -15.64 0.96 3.70
CA PRO A 246 -14.39 1.70 3.75
C PRO A 246 -14.00 2.29 2.39
N GLY A 247 -14.31 1.60 1.27
CA GLY A 247 -14.09 2.10 -0.09
C GLY A 247 -14.78 3.44 -0.33
N ARG A 248 -16.08 3.54 -0.04
CA ARG A 248 -16.83 4.81 -0.15
C ARG A 248 -16.30 5.90 0.76
N THR A 249 -16.03 5.59 2.03
CA THR A 249 -15.53 6.57 3.00
C THR A 249 -14.19 7.15 2.55
N LYS A 250 -13.26 6.29 2.12
CA LYS A 250 -11.94 6.72 1.63
C LYS A 250 -12.00 7.46 0.30
N ALA A 251 -12.92 7.08 -0.60
CA ALA A 251 -13.16 7.83 -1.83
C ALA A 251 -13.64 9.26 -1.56
N ILE A 252 -14.56 9.44 -0.59
CA ILE A 252 -15.04 10.76 -0.16
C ILE A 252 -13.90 11.57 0.48
N GLU A 253 -13.10 10.95 1.36
CA GLU A 253 -11.93 11.61 1.96
C GLU A 253 -10.92 12.07 0.89
N ALA A 254 -10.66 11.23 -0.12
CA ALA A 254 -9.78 11.54 -1.23
C ALA A 254 -10.33 12.72 -2.06
N ALA A 255 -11.60 12.68 -2.46
CA ALA A 255 -12.23 13.76 -3.23
C ALA A 255 -12.21 15.11 -2.48
N LYS A 256 -12.50 15.09 -1.17
CA LYS A 256 -12.40 16.29 -0.31
C LYS A 256 -10.99 16.85 -0.23
N SER A 257 -9.96 15.99 -0.24
CA SER A 257 -8.56 16.42 -0.10
C SER A 257 -8.04 17.25 -1.27
N ILE A 258 -8.71 17.20 -2.42
CA ILE A 258 -8.30 17.90 -3.66
C ILE A 258 -9.39 18.83 -4.23
N SER A 259 -10.47 19.08 -3.46
CA SER A 259 -11.62 19.91 -3.86
C SER A 259 -12.29 19.45 -5.17
N THR A 260 -12.65 18.17 -5.30
CA THR A 260 -13.25 17.60 -6.53
C THR A 260 -14.59 16.89 -6.33
N SER A 261 -15.26 16.61 -7.44
CA SER A 261 -16.51 15.84 -7.52
C SER A 261 -16.31 14.34 -7.23
N PHE A 262 -17.35 13.69 -6.71
CA PHE A 262 -17.46 12.24 -6.44
C PHE A 262 -18.52 11.63 -7.37
N MET A 263 -18.31 10.40 -7.84
CA MET A 263 -19.31 9.60 -8.57
C MET A 263 -19.34 8.18 -7.99
#